data_AF-A0A2G9UFV9-F1
#
_entry.id   AF-A0A2G9UFV9-F1
#
_cell.length_a   1.000
_cell.length_b   1.000
_cell.length_c   1.000
_cell.angle_alpha   90.00
_cell.angle_beta   90.00
_cell.angle_gamma   90.00
#
_symmetry.space_group_name_H-M   'P 1'
#
loop_
_entity.id
_entity.type
_entity.pdbx_description
1 polymer ?
#
loop_
_entity_poly.entity_id
_entity_poly.type
_entity_poly.pdbx_seq_one_letter_code
_entity_poly.pdbx_strand_id
1 'polypeptide(L)'
;MDVVARMEDTEPFSEELLSAMKRLWADSGVQECFARSNEYQLNDSAKYFLDDLERLGEASYQPTEQDILRTRVKTTGIVEVHFTFKNLNFKLFDVGGQRSERKKWIHCFEDVTAIIFCVAMSEYDQVLHEDETTHLSDLSNLLLQTPPLG
;
A
#
# COMPACT_ATOMS: atom_id res chain seq x y z
N MET A 1 -6.25 -2.91 12.56
CA MET A 1 -5.32 -1.87 12.07
C MET A 1 -4.42 -1.39 13.20
N ASP A 2 -3.80 -2.32 13.93
CA ASP A 2 -2.91 -1.97 15.05
C ASP A 2 -1.97 -3.14 15.38
N VAL A 3 -1.68 -4.03 14.43
CA VAL A 3 -0.79 -5.19 14.66
C VAL A 3 0.59 -4.69 15.07
N VAL A 4 1.10 -3.67 14.36
CA VAL A 4 2.37 -2.99 14.67
C VAL A 4 2.34 -2.26 16.03
N ALA A 5 1.22 -1.62 16.40
CA ALA A 5 1.13 -0.90 17.67
C ALA A 5 0.89 -1.81 18.88
N ARG A 6 0.33 -3.00 18.66
CA ARG A 6 0.04 -4.00 19.69
C ARG A 6 1.17 -5.00 19.92
N MET A 7 2.20 -5.00 19.07
CA MET A 7 3.27 -6.02 19.02
C MET A 7 2.75 -7.47 18.90
N GLU A 8 1.46 -7.64 18.60
CA GLU A 8 0.88 -8.93 18.20
C GLU A 8 1.53 -9.34 16.87
N ASP A 9 1.94 -10.60 16.74
CA ASP A 9 2.61 -11.15 15.54
C ASP A 9 3.99 -10.55 15.20
N THR A 10 4.78 -10.18 16.22
CA THR A 10 6.20 -9.76 16.04
C THR A 10 7.20 -10.91 16.17
N GLU A 11 6.73 -12.11 16.54
CA GLU A 11 7.57 -13.30 16.66
C GLU A 11 8.04 -13.77 15.28
N PRO A 12 9.28 -14.27 15.16
CA PRO A 12 9.76 -14.89 13.93
C PRO A 12 8.84 -16.02 13.47
N PHE A 13 8.82 -16.28 12.16
CA PHE A 13 8.09 -17.43 11.62
C PHE A 13 8.61 -18.71 12.27
N SER A 14 7.69 -19.56 12.73
CA SER A 14 8.07 -20.92 13.11
C SER A 14 8.51 -21.70 11.88
N GLU A 15 9.40 -22.68 12.05
CA GLU A 15 9.85 -23.54 10.94
C GLU A 15 8.68 -24.24 10.25
N GLU A 16 7.67 -24.65 11.02
CA GLU A 16 6.45 -25.28 10.50
C GLU A 16 5.65 -24.32 9.62
N LEU A 17 5.44 -23.09 10.07
CA LEU A 17 4.72 -22.06 9.31
C LEU A 17 5.49 -21.71 8.03
N LEU A 18 6.79 -21.47 8.14
CA LEU A 18 7.63 -21.13 6.99
C LEU A 18 7.63 -22.24 5.94
N SER A 19 7.77 -23.50 6.38
CA SER A 19 7.67 -24.68 5.51
C SER A 19 6.30 -24.81 4.86
N ALA A 20 5.22 -24.54 5.59
CA ALA A 20 3.87 -24.55 5.05
C ALA A 20 3.67 -23.46 3.98
N MET A 21 4.13 -22.23 4.24
CA MET A 21 4.06 -21.12 3.28
C MET A 21 4.83 -21.43 2.00
N LYS A 22 6.07 -21.95 2.11
CA LYS A 22 6.89 -22.34 0.94
C LYS A 22 6.21 -23.43 0.12
N ARG A 23 5.65 -24.46 0.78
CA ARG A 23 4.93 -25.55 0.09
C ARG A 23 3.68 -25.05 -0.61
N LEU A 24 2.92 -24.18 0.05
CA LEU A 24 1.71 -23.61 -0.54
C LEU A 24 2.05 -22.72 -1.74
N TRP A 25 3.08 -21.87 -1.62
CA TRP A 25 3.49 -21.02 -2.74
C TRP A 25 4.02 -21.81 -3.93
N ALA A 26 4.71 -22.93 -3.71
CA ALA A 26 5.18 -23.81 -4.77
C ALA A 26 4.08 -24.65 -5.43
N ASP A 27 2.87 -24.69 -4.87
CA ASP A 27 1.75 -25.47 -5.41
C ASP A 27 1.23 -24.87 -6.73
N SER A 28 1.01 -25.73 -7.73
CA SER A 28 0.57 -25.28 -9.05
C SER A 28 -0.83 -24.65 -9.04
N GLY A 29 -1.73 -25.15 -8.19
CA GLY A 29 -3.08 -24.57 -8.05
C GLY A 29 -3.04 -23.19 -7.40
N VAL A 30 -2.13 -22.97 -6.44
CA VAL A 30 -1.88 -21.65 -5.85
C VAL A 30 -1.28 -20.69 -6.88
N GLN A 31 -0.32 -21.15 -7.69
CA GLN A 31 0.24 -20.34 -8.78
C GLN A 31 -0.81 -19.99 -9.85
N GLU A 32 -1.71 -20.91 -10.18
CA GLU A 32 -2.82 -20.65 -11.11
C GLU A 32 -3.83 -19.65 -10.52
N CYS A 33 -4.14 -19.77 -9.23
CA CYS A 33 -4.97 -18.79 -8.52
C CYS A 33 -4.31 -17.40 -8.50
N PHE A 34 -3.00 -17.35 -8.23
CA PHE A 34 -2.22 -16.11 -8.25
C PHE A 34 -2.19 -15.45 -9.63
N ALA A 35 -2.15 -16.22 -10.71
CA ALA A 35 -2.21 -15.69 -12.07
C ALA A 35 -3.53 -14.94 -12.39
N ARG A 36 -4.57 -15.19 -11.59
CA ARG A 36 -5.90 -14.55 -11.65
C ARG A 36 -6.11 -13.56 -10.50
N SER A 37 -5.03 -13.04 -9.92
CA SER A 37 -5.11 -12.16 -8.75
C SER A 37 -5.85 -10.85 -9.00
N ASN A 38 -6.11 -10.47 -10.25
CA ASN A 38 -6.94 -9.31 -10.59
C ASN A 38 -8.43 -9.55 -10.29
N GLU A 39 -8.87 -10.80 -10.13
CA GLU A 39 -10.25 -11.15 -9.81
C GLU A 39 -10.60 -11.00 -8.32
N TYR A 40 -9.60 -10.75 -7.47
CA TYR A 40 -9.79 -10.62 -6.03
C TYR A 40 -8.77 -9.64 -5.42
N GLN A 41 -8.93 -9.32 -4.13
CA GLN A 41 -8.08 -8.35 -3.47
C GLN A 41 -6.78 -9.02 -3.00
N LEU A 42 -5.69 -8.82 -3.74
CA LEU A 42 -4.35 -9.25 -3.37
C LEU A 42 -3.39 -8.07 -3.32
N ASN A 43 -2.35 -8.15 -2.49
CA ASN A 43 -1.31 -7.14 -2.44
C ASN A 43 -0.36 -7.28 -3.64
N ASP A 44 -0.09 -6.20 -4.36
CA ASP A 44 0.86 -6.16 -5.50
C ASP A 44 2.26 -6.69 -5.15
N SER A 45 2.69 -6.50 -3.89
CA SER A 45 3.98 -7.00 -3.38
C SER A 45 3.94 -8.46 -2.95
N ALA A 46 2.80 -9.17 -3.06
CA ALA A 46 2.67 -10.56 -2.61
C ALA A 46 3.72 -11.46 -3.27
N LYS A 47 3.89 -11.35 -4.59
CA LYS A 47 4.90 -12.13 -5.31
C LYS A 47 6.32 -11.87 -4.80
N TYR A 48 6.66 -10.60 -4.60
CA TYR A 48 7.99 -10.18 -4.11
C TYR A 48 8.35 -10.86 -2.78
N PHE A 49 7.40 -10.90 -1.83
CA PHE A 49 7.64 -11.54 -0.55
C PHE A 49 7.57 -13.07 -0.62
N LEU A 50 6.59 -13.62 -1.35
CA LEU A 50 6.39 -15.07 -1.40
C LEU A 50 7.49 -15.80 -2.20
N ASP A 51 8.07 -15.16 -3.20
CA ASP A 51 9.22 -15.70 -3.95
C ASP A 51 10.48 -15.84 -3.08
N ASP A 52 10.60 -15.06 -2.00
CA ASP A 52 11.82 -14.95 -1.19
C ASP A 52 11.57 -15.29 0.29
N LEU A 53 10.67 -16.23 0.53
CA LEU A 53 10.33 -16.70 1.88
C LEU A 53 11.55 -17.26 2.64
N GLU A 54 12.55 -17.80 1.95
CA GLU A 54 13.78 -18.27 2.59
C GLU A 54 14.47 -17.15 3.37
N ARG A 55 14.76 -16.03 2.69
CA ARG A 55 15.40 -14.86 3.30
C ARG A 55 14.54 -14.23 4.39
N LEU A 56 13.24 -14.10 4.16
CA LEU A 56 12.30 -13.49 5.11
C LEU A 56 12.12 -14.32 6.39
N GLY A 57 12.33 -15.64 6.30
CA GLY A 57 12.20 -16.55 7.43
C GLY A 57 13.47 -16.79 8.24
N GLU A 58 14.61 -16.17 7.85
CA GLU A 58 15.85 -16.29 8.61
C GLU A 58 15.72 -15.64 9.99
N ALA A 59 16.27 -16.28 11.03
CA ALA A 59 16.29 -15.71 12.39
C ALA A 59 17.07 -14.38 12.47
N SER A 60 18.00 -14.16 11.55
CA SER A 60 18.78 -12.93 11.41
C SER A 60 18.22 -11.95 10.37
N TYR A 61 17.00 -12.19 9.85
CA TYR A 61 16.39 -11.34 8.84
C TYR A 61 16.37 -9.87 9.28
N GLN A 62 16.87 -9.01 8.41
CA GLN A 62 16.73 -7.56 8.51
C GLN A 62 16.09 -7.04 7.22
N PRO A 63 14.99 -6.26 7.32
CA PRO A 63 14.36 -5.69 6.15
C PRO A 63 15.33 -4.81 5.37
N THR A 64 15.40 -5.06 4.07
CA THR A 64 16.09 -4.18 3.13
C THR A 64 15.24 -2.92 2.86
N GLU A 65 15.85 -1.88 2.31
CA GLU A 65 15.11 -0.70 1.82
C GLU A 65 14.00 -1.11 0.84
N GLN A 66 14.25 -2.14 0.02
CA GLN A 66 13.27 -2.65 -0.93
C GLN A 66 12.09 -3.34 -0.23
N ASP A 67 12.33 -4.09 0.85
CA ASP A 67 11.26 -4.69 1.66
C ASP A 67 10.40 -3.61 2.30
N ILE A 68 11.03 -2.56 2.83
CA ILE A 68 10.34 -1.41 3.43
C ILE A 68 9.46 -0.73 2.38
N LEU A 69 9.99 -0.43 1.20
CA LEU A 69 9.24 0.21 0.10
C LEU A 69 8.10 -0.66 -0.44
N ARG A 70 8.24 -1.99 -0.39
CA ARG A 70 7.21 -2.95 -0.82
C ARG A 70 6.16 -3.24 0.24
N THR A 71 6.44 -2.88 1.50
CA THR A 71 5.52 -3.12 2.61
C THR A 71 4.34 -2.17 2.53
N ARG A 72 3.12 -2.72 2.49
CA ARG A 72 1.90 -1.92 2.43
C ARG A 72 1.45 -1.53 3.82
N VAL A 73 1.79 -0.31 4.25
CA VAL A 73 1.22 0.31 5.45
C VAL A 73 0.24 1.39 4.99
N LYS A 74 -1.03 1.26 5.39
CA LYS A 74 -2.04 2.27 5.09
C LYS A 74 -1.71 3.56 5.83
N THR A 75 -1.48 4.66 5.11
CA THR A 75 -1.43 6.00 5.70
C THR A 75 -2.80 6.34 6.30
N THR A 76 -2.81 6.66 7.60
CA THR A 76 -3.99 7.16 8.31
C THR A 76 -3.75 8.60 8.73
N GLY A 77 -4.74 9.47 8.52
CA GLY A 77 -4.59 10.89 8.78
C GLY A 77 -3.69 11.61 7.78
N ILE A 78 -2.95 12.59 8.31
CA ILE A 78 -2.07 13.49 7.55
C ILE A 78 -0.70 13.42 8.19
N VAL A 79 0.32 13.11 7.39
CA VAL A 79 1.72 13.09 7.81
C VAL A 79 2.45 14.24 7.14
N GLU A 80 3.17 15.03 7.93
CA GLU A 80 3.91 16.20 7.48
C GLU A 80 5.42 15.90 7.50
N VAL A 81 6.09 16.11 6.36
CA VAL A 81 7.53 15.90 6.21
C VAL A 81 8.19 17.18 5.73
N HIS A 82 9.23 17.62 6.43
CA HIS A 82 10.02 18.79 6.06
C HIS A 82 11.39 18.36 5.57
N PHE A 83 11.80 18.88 4.42
CA PHE A 83 13.15 18.64 3.91
C PHE A 83 13.65 19.83 3.09
N THR A 84 14.97 19.99 3.01
CA THR A 84 15.61 21.01 2.19
C THR A 84 16.26 20.37 0.99
N PHE A 85 16.00 20.92 -0.21
CA PHE A 85 16.64 20.47 -1.44
C PHE A 85 17.02 21.68 -2.30
N LYS A 86 18.29 21.75 -2.72
CA LYS A 86 18.83 22.88 -3.52
C LYS A 86 18.53 24.25 -2.89
N ASN A 87 18.70 24.37 -1.56
CA ASN A 87 18.41 25.57 -0.76
C ASN A 87 16.93 26.02 -0.75
N LEU A 88 16.01 25.15 -1.18
CA LEU A 88 14.57 25.35 -1.04
C LEU A 88 14.04 24.46 0.08
N ASN A 89 13.18 25.01 0.93
CA ASN A 89 12.51 24.26 1.98
C ASN A 89 11.18 23.74 1.45
N PHE A 90 11.00 22.42 1.53
CA PHE A 90 9.79 21.72 1.13
C PHE A 90 9.02 21.28 2.36
N LYS A 91 7.70 21.52 2.32
CA LYS A 91 6.72 21.00 3.25
C LYS A 91 5.82 20.04 2.49
N LEU A 92 6.03 18.74 2.67
CA LEU A 92 5.25 17.69 2.01
C LEU A 92 4.20 17.15 2.99
N PHE A 93 2.97 17.03 2.50
CA PHE A 93 1.88 16.40 3.23
C PHE A 93 1.51 15.10 2.53
N ASP A 94 1.71 13.97 3.21
CA ASP A 94 1.16 12.67 2.79
C ASP A 94 -0.20 12.47 3.45
N VAL A 95 -1.22 12.22 2.63
CA VAL A 95 -2.61 12.10 3.07
C VAL A 95 -3.18 10.75 2.68
N GLY A 96 -3.88 10.11 3.61
CA GLY A 96 -4.55 8.84 3.31
C GLY A 96 -5.54 8.99 2.14
N GLY A 97 -5.42 8.13 1.12
CA GLY A 97 -6.24 8.18 -0.10
C GLY A 97 -7.60 7.48 -0.03
N GLN A 98 -7.84 6.69 1.03
CA GLN A 98 -9.08 5.94 1.22
C GLN A 98 -10.27 6.87 1.50
N ARG A 99 -11.49 6.46 1.11
CA ARG A 99 -12.69 7.28 1.22
C ARG A 99 -12.95 7.77 2.65
N SER A 100 -12.60 6.97 3.66
CA SER A 100 -12.67 7.39 5.07
C SER A 100 -11.76 8.56 5.43
N GLU A 101 -10.63 8.70 4.73
CA GLU A 101 -9.59 9.69 5.01
C GLU A 101 -9.78 10.99 4.22
N ARG A 102 -10.46 10.94 3.06
CA ARG A 102 -10.63 12.10 2.15
C ARG A 102 -11.29 13.32 2.79
N LYS A 103 -12.11 13.15 3.83
CA LYS A 103 -12.69 14.29 4.58
C LYS A 103 -11.63 15.13 5.30
N LYS A 104 -10.49 14.53 5.65
CA LYS A 104 -9.40 15.20 6.38
C LYS A 104 -8.53 16.07 5.48
N TRP A 105 -8.58 15.83 4.17
CA TRP A 105 -7.77 16.52 3.17
C TRP A 105 -7.90 18.04 3.28
N ILE A 106 -9.12 18.56 3.51
CA ILE A 106 -9.38 20.00 3.63
C ILE A 106 -8.45 20.72 4.65
N HIS A 107 -7.95 20.01 5.65
CA HIS A 107 -7.06 20.58 6.68
C HIS A 107 -5.62 20.83 6.21
N CYS A 108 -5.22 20.38 5.02
CA CYS A 108 -3.88 20.58 4.47
C CYS A 108 -3.88 21.31 3.12
N PHE A 109 -5.02 21.87 2.69
CA PHE A 109 -5.15 22.58 1.40
C PHE A 109 -4.89 24.09 1.47
N GLU A 110 -4.57 24.64 2.64
CA GLU A 110 -4.19 26.05 2.77
C GLU A 110 -2.73 26.27 2.30
N ASP A 111 -2.50 27.31 1.48
CA ASP A 111 -1.19 27.72 0.96
C ASP A 111 -0.39 26.63 0.21
N VAL A 112 -1.09 25.71 -0.47
CA VAL A 112 -0.45 24.66 -1.28
C VAL A 112 0.14 25.23 -2.58
N THR A 113 1.44 25.00 -2.80
CA THR A 113 2.12 25.40 -4.04
C THR A 113 1.84 24.46 -5.22
N ALA A 114 1.76 23.16 -4.95
CA ALA A 114 1.54 22.14 -5.97
C ALA A 114 0.89 20.89 -5.37
N ILE A 115 0.13 20.18 -6.19
CA ILE A 115 -0.49 18.88 -5.84
C ILE A 115 0.20 17.80 -6.68
N ILE A 116 0.65 16.74 -6.02
CA ILE A 116 1.12 15.52 -6.69
C ILE A 116 0.00 14.49 -6.59
N PHE A 117 -0.61 14.16 -7.71
CA PHE A 117 -1.65 13.14 -7.76
C PHE A 117 -1.09 11.86 -8.38
N CYS A 118 -1.15 10.76 -7.61
CA CYS A 118 -0.65 9.46 -8.02
C CYS A 118 -1.80 8.55 -8.43
N VAL A 119 -1.66 7.88 -9.57
CA VAL A 119 -2.61 6.88 -10.08
C VAL A 119 -1.87 5.58 -10.33
N ALA A 120 -2.37 4.49 -9.75
CA ALA A 120 -1.86 3.15 -10.04
C ALA A 120 -2.38 2.69 -11.41
N MET A 121 -1.51 2.71 -12.42
CA MET A 121 -1.87 2.27 -13.78
C MET A 121 -2.11 0.75 -13.86
N SER A 122 -1.50 -0.02 -12.94
CA SER A 122 -1.64 -1.48 -12.87
C SER A 122 -3.00 -1.95 -12.38
N GLU A 123 -3.76 -1.09 -11.71
CA GLU A 123 -5.03 -1.45 -11.07
C GLU A 123 -6.24 -1.16 -12.00
N TYR A 124 -6.03 -1.02 -13.31
CA TYR A 124 -7.08 -0.60 -14.26
C TYR A 124 -8.25 -1.61 -14.36
N ASP A 125 -7.98 -2.89 -14.12
CA ASP A 125 -8.97 -3.98 -14.14
C ASP A 125 -9.44 -4.38 -12.75
N GLN A 126 -9.04 -3.63 -11.71
CA GLN A 126 -9.42 -3.88 -10.33
C GLN A 126 -10.60 -3.01 -9.87
N VAL A 127 -11.25 -3.47 -8.82
CA VAL A 127 -12.33 -2.76 -8.12
C VAL A 127 -11.84 -2.19 -6.79
N LEU A 128 -12.49 -1.13 -6.30
CA LEU A 128 -12.12 -0.50 -5.05
C LEU A 128 -12.29 -1.48 -3.89
N HIS A 129 -11.32 -1.51 -2.97
CA HIS A 129 -11.44 -2.31 -1.75
C HIS A 129 -12.65 -1.90 -0.88
N GLU A 130 -13.06 -0.62 -0.96
CA GLU A 130 -14.20 -0.08 -0.22
C GLU A 130 -15.54 -0.28 -0.97
N ASP A 131 -15.49 -0.68 -2.24
CA ASP A 131 -16.66 -0.85 -3.12
C ASP A 131 -16.32 -1.78 -4.30
N GLU A 132 -16.75 -3.04 -4.19
CA GLU A 132 -16.52 -4.09 -5.19
C GLU A 132 -17.26 -3.86 -6.53
N THR A 133 -18.04 -2.78 -6.63
CA THR A 133 -18.78 -2.43 -7.86
C THR A 133 -18.15 -1.29 -8.64
N THR A 134 -17.25 -0.51 -8.03
CA THR A 134 -16.61 0.64 -8.66
C THR A 134 -15.20 0.28 -9.13
N HIS A 135 -14.94 0.41 -10.43
CA HIS A 135 -13.61 0.19 -11.00
C HIS A 135 -12.65 1.34 -10.65
N LEU A 136 -11.37 1.02 -10.41
CA LEU A 136 -10.35 2.04 -10.13
C LEU A 136 -10.10 2.96 -11.32
N SER A 137 -10.31 2.47 -12.55
CA SER A 137 -10.26 3.30 -13.76
C SER A 137 -11.21 4.51 -13.70
N ASP A 138 -12.29 4.42 -12.93
CA ASP A 138 -13.29 5.47 -12.83
C ASP A 138 -12.87 6.59 -11.84
N LEU A 139 -11.75 6.40 -11.11
CA LEU A 139 -11.23 7.40 -10.16
C LEU A 139 -10.82 8.71 -10.83
N SER A 140 -10.42 8.71 -12.11
CA SER A 140 -10.12 9.95 -12.84
C SER A 140 -11.33 10.89 -12.90
N ASN A 141 -12.54 10.35 -12.89
CA ASN A 141 -13.78 11.12 -12.91
C ASN A 141 -14.12 11.74 -11.53
N LEU A 142 -13.53 11.22 -10.44
CA LEU A 142 -13.87 11.64 -9.08
C LEU A 142 -13.13 12.91 -8.64
N LEU A 143 -11.91 13.13 -9.13
CA LEU A 143 -11.17 14.38 -8.91
C LEU A 143 -11.82 15.57 -9.61
N LEU A 144 -12.43 15.36 -10.76
CA LEU A 144 -13.11 16.43 -11.51
C LEU A 144 -14.46 16.84 -10.87
N GLN A 145 -14.90 16.12 -9.83
CA GLN A 145 -16.14 16.40 -9.09
C GLN A 145 -15.89 17.13 -7.76
N THR A 146 -14.65 17.46 -7.39
CA THR A 146 -14.44 18.43 -6.31
C THR A 146 -15.02 19.77 -6.77
N PRO A 147 -15.90 20.41 -5.98
CA PRO A 147 -16.45 21.71 -6.37
C PRO A 147 -15.29 22.68 -6.61
N PRO A 148 -15.45 23.63 -7.56
CA PRO A 148 -14.43 24.66 -7.76
C PRO A 148 -14.15 25.30 -6.40
N LEU A 149 -12.87 25.39 -6.06
CA LEU A 149 -12.43 26.23 -4.95
C LEU A 149 -13.05 27.61 -5.22
N GLY A 150 -13.90 28.06 -4.30
CA GLY A 150 -14.66 29.30 -4.42
C GLY A 150 -13.78 30.52 -4.58
#